data_AF-Q7JX41-F1
#
_entry.id   AF-Q7JX41-F1
#
_cell.length_a   1.000
_cell.length_b   1.000
_cell.length_c   1.000
_cell.angle_alpha   90.00
_cell.angle_beta   90.00
_cell.angle_gamma   90.00
#
_symmetry.space_group_name_H-M   'P 1'
#
loop_
_entity.id
_entity.type
_entity.pdbx_description
1 polymer ?
#
loop_
_entity_poly.entity_id
_entity_poly.type
_entity_poly.pdbx_seq_one_letter_code
_entity_poly.pdbx_strand_id
1 'polypeptide(L)'
;MSSSAARVYIQVETEAEQKEHLKQQRQTLKPLQGNVNDKENLTGSGRASIVDQLSRLKAGVQVAPKYGKRKCVDTAPAISTKDADTQTDAEAVPLGNADKPITAEDLTSTAEPGENYYKLLAEQRRLALEDSLTENRHLHERIEGLEEEMDTMRQELDEAKNLVEVLKEICEEDNSEVEEDDTTGDEDKVNA
;
A
#
# COMPACT_ATOMS: atom_id res chain seq x y z
N MET A 1 33.44 4.85 -55.62
CA MET A 1 32.00 4.56 -55.41
C MET A 1 31.34 5.88 -55.06
N SER A 2 30.53 6.45 -55.96
CA SER A 2 29.82 7.72 -55.74
C SER A 2 28.45 7.42 -55.13
N SER A 3 28.26 7.77 -53.87
CA SER A 3 26.98 7.60 -53.18
C SER A 3 26.18 8.90 -53.30
N SER A 4 25.11 8.84 -54.09
CA SER A 4 24.12 9.90 -54.28
C SER A 4 23.59 10.44 -52.94
N ALA A 5 23.69 11.75 -52.74
CA ALA A 5 23.12 12.43 -51.57
C ALA A 5 21.59 12.38 -51.62
N ALA A 6 20.98 11.57 -50.75
CA ALA A 6 19.54 11.56 -50.56
C ALA A 6 19.12 12.89 -49.91
N ARG A 7 18.26 13.65 -50.60
CA ARG A 7 17.65 14.88 -50.05
C ARG A 7 16.58 14.48 -49.05
N VAL A 8 16.76 14.89 -47.80
CA VAL A 8 15.76 14.74 -46.73
C VAL A 8 14.89 15.99 -46.72
N TYR A 9 13.57 15.80 -46.86
CA TYR A 9 12.59 16.87 -46.71
C TYR A 9 12.07 16.83 -45.28
N ILE A 10 12.25 17.93 -44.55
CA ILE A 10 11.69 18.11 -43.20
C ILE A 10 10.37 18.85 -43.36
N GLN A 11 9.27 18.22 -42.93
CA GLN A 11 7.98 18.92 -42.82
C GLN A 11 8.12 19.99 -41.74
N VAL A 12 7.92 21.25 -42.13
CA VAL A 12 7.80 22.35 -41.18
C VAL A 12 6.35 22.42 -40.74
N GLU A 13 6.10 22.14 -39.47
CA GLU A 13 4.78 22.25 -38.85
C GLU A 13 4.26 23.69 -38.90
N THR A 14 2.94 23.84 -39.01
CA THR A 14 2.29 25.15 -38.96
C THR A 14 2.29 25.72 -37.54
N GLU A 15 2.27 27.06 -37.38
CA GLU A 15 2.30 27.71 -36.06
C GLU A 15 1.18 27.27 -35.11
N ALA A 16 0.03 26.85 -35.68
CA ALA A 16 -1.09 26.33 -34.92
C ALA A 16 -0.77 24.97 -34.27
N GLU A 17 -0.14 24.06 -35.02
CA GLU A 17 0.26 22.72 -34.55
C GLU A 17 1.35 22.81 -33.45
N GLN A 18 2.33 23.71 -33.63
CA GLN A 18 3.38 23.94 -32.62
C GLN A 18 2.80 24.39 -31.27
N LYS A 19 1.75 25.24 -31.28
CA LYS A 19 1.09 25.71 -30.06
C LYS A 19 0.29 24.62 -29.35
N GLU A 20 -0.28 23.67 -30.10
CA GLU A 20 -0.97 22.52 -29.51
C GLU A 20 0.02 21.56 -28.86
N HIS A 21 1.14 21.29 -29.53
CA HIS A 21 2.19 20.43 -29.00
C HIS A 21 2.79 20.99 -27.69
N LEU A 22 2.94 22.32 -27.58
CA LEU A 22 3.37 22.97 -26.34
C LEU A 22 2.39 22.79 -25.17
N LYS A 23 1.09 22.65 -25.45
CA LYS A 23 0.07 22.41 -24.41
C LYS A 23 0.04 20.94 -23.96
N GLN A 24 0.34 20.01 -24.87
CA GLN A 24 0.45 18.59 -24.55
C GLN A 24 1.82 18.22 -23.97
N GLN A 25 2.84 19.07 -24.17
CA GLN A 25 4.15 18.88 -23.60
C GLN A 25 4.09 18.93 -22.08
N ARG A 26 4.80 17.98 -21.45
CA ARG A 26 4.85 17.79 -19.99
C ARG A 26 5.05 19.13 -19.27
N GLN A 27 4.24 19.37 -18.24
CA GLN A 27 4.35 20.54 -17.36
C GLN A 27 5.79 20.69 -16.88
N THR A 28 6.47 21.75 -17.31
CA THR A 28 7.79 22.10 -16.79
C THR A 28 7.62 22.87 -15.49
N LEU A 29 8.48 22.60 -14.52
CA LEU A 29 8.41 23.25 -13.20
C LEU A 29 8.48 24.77 -13.36
N LYS A 30 7.54 25.50 -12.73
CA LYS A 30 7.64 26.96 -12.66
C LYS A 30 8.93 27.33 -11.93
N PRO A 31 9.75 28.26 -12.44
CA PRO A 31 10.93 28.70 -11.73
C PRO A 31 10.51 29.32 -10.39
N LEU A 32 11.09 28.82 -9.28
CA LEU A 32 10.90 29.44 -7.97
C LEU A 32 11.42 30.88 -8.06
N GLN A 33 10.57 31.87 -7.74
CA GLN A 33 10.96 33.28 -7.75
C GLN A 33 12.15 33.48 -6.79
N GLY A 34 13.31 33.82 -7.35
CA GLY A 34 14.60 33.90 -6.67
C GLY A 34 14.82 35.13 -5.80
N ASN A 35 13.76 35.82 -5.37
CA ASN A 35 13.84 37.06 -4.61
C ASN A 35 13.05 36.89 -3.31
N VAL A 36 13.52 35.98 -2.46
CA VAL A 36 12.92 35.66 -1.16
C VAL A 36 13.49 36.62 -0.11
N ASN A 37 13.11 37.90 -0.17
CA ASN A 37 13.29 38.78 0.99
C ASN A 37 12.13 38.66 1.99
N ASP A 38 10.97 38.15 1.55
CA ASP A 38 9.80 37.98 2.40
C ASP A 38 9.49 36.50 2.62
N LYS A 39 9.58 36.07 3.89
CA LYS A 39 9.50 34.67 4.33
C LYS A 39 8.11 34.03 4.24
N GLU A 40 7.12 34.70 3.67
CA GLU A 40 5.77 34.16 3.55
C GLU A 40 5.51 33.41 2.23
N ASN A 41 6.30 33.65 1.18
CA ASN A 41 6.06 33.03 -0.15
C ASN A 41 6.76 31.67 -0.36
N LEU A 42 7.35 31.06 0.68
CA LEU A 42 7.97 29.74 0.59
C LEU A 42 7.01 28.56 0.79
N THR A 43 5.76 28.81 1.16
CA THR A 43 4.70 27.81 1.13
C THR A 43 3.77 28.14 -0.02
N GLY A 44 3.92 27.42 -1.13
CA GLY A 44 2.86 27.38 -2.14
C GLY A 44 1.53 27.14 -1.41
N SER A 45 0.60 28.09 -1.57
CA SER A 45 -0.70 28.16 -0.90
C SER A 45 -1.22 26.81 -0.40
N GLY A 46 -1.21 26.62 0.92
CA GLY A 46 -2.11 25.67 1.57
C GLY A 46 -1.54 24.32 2.03
N ARG A 47 -0.24 24.03 1.94
CA ARG A 47 0.32 22.82 2.57
C ARG A 47 0.88 23.14 3.96
N ALA A 48 0.10 22.79 4.99
CA ALA A 48 0.55 22.80 6.39
C ALA A 48 1.89 22.06 6.54
N SER A 49 2.77 22.63 7.34
CA SER A 49 4.13 22.13 7.59
C SER A 49 4.12 20.65 8.01
N ILE A 50 4.97 19.83 7.37
CA ILE A 50 5.21 18.42 7.71
C ILE A 50 5.56 18.24 9.20
N VAL A 51 6.21 19.25 9.81
CA VAL A 51 6.64 19.21 11.21
C VAL A 51 5.45 19.20 12.19
N ASP A 52 4.34 19.84 11.84
CA ASP A 52 3.13 19.83 12.68
C ASP A 52 2.40 18.49 12.62
N GLN A 53 2.47 17.77 11.49
CA GLN A 53 1.82 16.46 11.34
C GLN A 53 2.52 15.39 12.20
N LEU A 54 3.86 15.42 12.24
CA LEU A 54 4.66 14.45 13.01
C LEU A 54 4.51 14.64 14.53
N SER A 55 4.29 15.88 14.99
CA SER A 55 4.13 16.17 16.41
C SER A 55 2.83 15.59 17.00
N ARG A 56 1.78 15.43 16.18
CA ARG A 56 0.51 14.81 16.61
C ARG A 56 0.60 13.29 16.75
N LEU A 57 1.46 12.63 15.96
CA LEU A 57 1.61 11.18 15.98
C LEU A 57 2.45 10.68 17.17
N LYS A 58 3.38 11.50 17.69
CA LYS A 58 4.29 11.08 18.76
C LYS A 58 3.66 10.97 20.15
N ALA A 59 2.48 11.56 20.37
CA ALA A 59 1.81 11.54 21.68
C ALA A 59 1.00 10.25 21.96
N GLY A 60 0.84 9.35 20.97
CA GLY A 60 -0.18 8.30 21.05
C GLY A 60 0.26 6.88 21.41
N VAL A 61 1.54 6.51 21.32
CA VAL A 61 1.91 5.08 21.38
C VAL A 61 3.14 4.86 22.28
N GLN A 62 2.87 4.66 23.57
CA GLN A 62 3.77 3.94 24.46
C GLN A 62 3.59 2.44 24.23
N VAL A 63 4.40 1.83 23.37
CA VAL A 63 4.59 0.38 23.39
C VAL A 63 6.09 0.10 23.49
N ALA A 64 6.50 -0.31 24.69
CA ALA A 64 7.85 -0.75 24.99
C ALA A 64 8.21 -2.01 24.17
N PRO A 65 9.48 -2.16 23.77
CA PRO A 65 9.90 -3.15 22.78
C PRO A 65 10.10 -4.52 23.45
N LYS A 66 9.29 -5.52 23.06
CA LYS A 66 9.51 -6.91 23.45
C LYS A 66 10.12 -7.70 22.27
N TYR A 67 11.43 -7.91 22.39
CA TYR A 67 12.24 -9.07 21.96
C TYR A 67 11.98 -9.76 20.61
N GLY A 68 13.07 -9.90 19.84
CA GLY A 68 13.19 -10.93 18.82
C GLY A 68 14.54 -10.93 18.12
N LYS A 69 15.60 -11.44 18.78
CA LYS A 69 16.88 -11.76 18.14
C LYS A 69 16.63 -12.78 17.01
N ARG A 70 16.59 -12.35 15.75
CA ARG A 70 16.57 -13.28 14.62
C ARG A 70 18.00 -13.76 14.38
N LYS A 71 18.19 -15.06 14.63
CA LYS A 71 19.40 -15.83 14.31
C LYS A 71 19.43 -16.02 12.79
N CYS A 72 20.53 -15.62 12.15
CA CYS A 72 20.77 -15.89 10.73
C CYS A 72 20.73 -17.41 10.52
N VAL A 73 19.83 -17.88 9.66
CA VAL A 73 19.82 -19.27 9.20
C VAL A 73 20.66 -19.33 7.93
N ASP A 74 21.62 -20.23 7.99
CA ASP A 74 22.54 -20.58 6.92
C ASP A 74 21.82 -21.18 5.70
N THR A 75 22.09 -20.57 4.55
CA THR A 75 22.47 -21.19 3.27
C THR A 75 21.78 -22.49 2.83
N ALA A 76 20.93 -22.36 1.79
CA ALA A 76 20.90 -23.10 0.50
C ALA A 76 19.47 -23.53 0.05
N PRO A 77 19.18 -23.78 -1.26
CA PRO A 77 20.04 -23.63 -2.45
C PRO A 77 19.43 -22.79 -3.61
N ALA A 78 20.37 -22.26 -4.40
CA ALA A 78 20.34 -21.93 -5.83
C ALA A 78 19.02 -22.15 -6.60
N ILE A 79 18.33 -21.05 -6.92
CA ILE A 79 17.49 -20.95 -8.12
C ILE A 79 18.36 -20.40 -9.24
N SER A 80 18.65 -21.29 -10.19
CA SER A 80 19.33 -20.98 -11.44
C SER A 80 18.49 -19.99 -12.26
N THR A 81 18.96 -18.76 -12.37
CA THR A 81 18.68 -17.92 -13.53
C THR A 81 20.02 -17.52 -14.11
N LYS A 82 20.25 -17.97 -15.34
CA LYS A 82 21.45 -17.72 -16.12
C LYS A 82 21.43 -16.26 -16.57
N ASP A 83 22.17 -15.40 -15.90
CA ASP A 83 22.67 -14.17 -16.50
C ASP A 83 24.14 -13.98 -16.12
N ALA A 84 24.91 -13.54 -17.10
CA ALA A 84 26.33 -13.78 -17.24
C ALA A 84 27.21 -12.98 -16.26
N ASP A 85 28.23 -13.68 -15.74
CA ASP A 85 29.59 -13.21 -15.49
C ASP A 85 29.77 -11.73 -15.11
N THR A 86 29.72 -11.43 -13.81
CA THR A 86 30.71 -10.52 -13.21
C THR A 86 31.14 -11.08 -11.87
N GLN A 87 32.11 -11.99 -11.93
CA GLN A 87 32.94 -12.40 -10.81
C GLN A 87 33.70 -11.18 -10.31
N THR A 88 33.20 -10.54 -9.26
CA THR A 88 34.01 -9.64 -8.42
C THR A 88 33.96 -10.17 -7.01
N ASP A 89 34.94 -11.01 -6.68
CA ASP A 89 35.43 -11.16 -5.32
C ASP A 89 35.89 -9.76 -4.87
N ALA A 90 35.08 -9.10 -4.05
CA ALA A 90 35.47 -7.88 -3.37
C ALA A 90 34.93 -7.96 -1.94
N GLU A 91 35.88 -7.85 -1.02
CA GLU A 91 35.73 -8.15 0.40
C GLU A 91 34.57 -7.41 1.05
N ALA A 92 33.95 -8.09 2.01
CA ALA A 92 32.89 -7.58 2.86
C ALA A 92 33.35 -6.32 3.61
N VAL A 93 33.08 -5.14 3.03
CA VAL A 93 33.22 -3.88 3.76
C VAL A 93 32.13 -3.86 4.84
N PRO A 94 32.47 -3.76 6.13
CA PRO A 94 31.49 -3.81 7.20
C PRO A 94 30.52 -2.62 7.09
N LEU A 95 29.21 -2.88 7.09
CA LEU A 95 28.16 -1.87 7.29
C LEU A 95 28.30 -1.25 8.69
N GLY A 96 29.27 -0.36 8.88
CA GLY A 96 29.67 0.16 10.19
C GLY A 96 29.33 1.62 10.47
N ASN A 97 28.62 2.33 9.58
CA ASN A 97 28.45 3.78 9.71
C ASN A 97 26.99 4.28 9.64
N ALA A 98 26.02 3.50 10.15
CA ALA A 98 24.61 3.93 10.15
C ALA A 98 24.29 5.08 11.13
N ASP A 99 25.13 5.31 12.17
CA ASP A 99 24.83 6.26 13.26
C ASP A 99 25.58 7.61 13.17
N LYS A 100 26.30 7.90 12.08
CA LYS A 100 26.95 9.21 11.91
C LYS A 100 25.96 10.22 11.33
N PRO A 101 25.81 11.43 11.92
CA PRO A 101 24.96 12.46 11.32
C PRO A 101 25.50 12.85 9.94
N ILE A 102 24.60 13.02 8.97
CA ILE A 102 24.92 13.50 7.62
C ILE A 102 25.61 14.86 7.74
N THR A 103 26.83 14.99 7.21
CA THR A 103 27.58 16.24 7.22
C THR A 103 27.28 17.09 5.98
N ALA A 104 27.69 18.36 5.99
CA ALA A 104 27.54 19.22 4.81
C ALA A 104 28.39 18.70 3.64
N GLU A 105 29.55 18.14 3.94
CA GLU A 105 30.47 17.55 2.98
C GLU A 105 29.84 16.34 2.27
N ASP A 106 29.06 15.51 2.96
CA ASP A 106 28.35 14.37 2.34
C ASP A 106 27.35 14.81 1.25
N LEU A 107 26.75 16.00 1.42
CA LEU A 107 25.76 16.55 0.49
C LEU A 107 26.36 17.43 -0.61
N THR A 108 27.56 17.98 -0.38
CA THR A 108 28.17 19.00 -1.26
C THR A 108 29.47 18.52 -1.93
N SER A 109 29.94 17.32 -1.62
CA SER A 109 31.09 16.72 -2.29
C SER A 109 30.83 16.62 -3.79
N THR A 110 31.75 17.17 -4.59
CA THR A 110 31.77 17.00 -6.05
C THR A 110 32.43 15.69 -6.46
N ALA A 111 32.86 14.86 -5.51
CA ALA A 111 33.45 13.57 -5.80
C ALA A 111 32.38 12.63 -6.38
N GLU A 112 32.70 11.98 -7.49
CA GLU A 112 31.85 10.92 -8.01
C GLU A 112 31.69 9.82 -6.94
N PRO A 113 30.50 9.26 -6.76
CA PRO A 113 30.31 8.09 -5.91
C PRO A 113 31.29 6.99 -6.32
N GLY A 114 31.78 6.22 -5.35
CA GLY A 114 32.68 5.09 -5.65
C GLY A 114 32.05 4.11 -6.64
N GLU A 115 32.88 3.41 -7.42
CA GLU A 115 32.46 2.52 -8.52
C GLU A 115 31.33 1.55 -8.15
N ASN A 116 31.33 1.04 -6.92
CA ASN A 116 30.34 0.09 -6.42
C ASN A 116 29.14 0.72 -5.70
N TYR A 117 29.08 2.04 -5.53
CA TYR A 117 28.03 2.71 -4.76
C TYR A 117 26.63 2.42 -5.31
N TYR A 118 26.43 2.63 -6.62
CA TYR A 118 25.13 2.40 -7.25
C TYR A 118 24.76 0.91 -7.30
N LYS A 119 25.75 0.02 -7.39
CA LYS A 119 25.55 -1.43 -7.29
C LYS A 119 25.01 -1.81 -5.92
N LEU A 120 25.63 -1.31 -4.84
CA LEU A 120 25.19 -1.57 -3.47
C LEU A 120 23.80 -0.94 -3.19
N LEU A 121 23.58 0.29 -3.64
CA LEU A 121 22.29 0.97 -3.48
C LEU A 121 21.15 0.23 -4.22
N ALA A 122 21.43 -0.29 -5.42
CA ALA A 122 20.49 -1.09 -6.18
C ALA A 122 20.16 -2.40 -5.46
N GLU A 123 21.16 -3.13 -4.94
CA GLU A 123 20.94 -4.35 -4.15
C GLU A 123 20.16 -4.08 -2.86
N GLN A 124 20.49 -3.01 -2.14
CA GLN A 124 19.76 -2.64 -0.93
C GLN A 124 18.29 -2.33 -1.25
N ARG A 125 18.02 -1.62 -2.36
CA ARG A 125 16.65 -1.36 -2.82
C ARG A 125 15.95 -2.63 -3.27
N ARG A 126 16.65 -3.56 -3.92
CA ARG A 126 16.12 -4.87 -4.34
C ARG A 126 15.64 -5.67 -3.12
N LEU A 127 16.47 -5.76 -2.08
CA LEU A 127 16.13 -6.44 -0.83
C LEU A 127 14.94 -5.77 -0.12
N ALA A 128 14.97 -4.44 0.04
CA ALA A 128 13.88 -3.71 0.69
C ALA A 128 12.54 -3.86 -0.08
N LEU A 129 12.60 -3.91 -1.41
CA LEU A 129 11.43 -4.13 -2.25
C LEU A 129 10.92 -5.57 -2.14
N GLU A 130 11.81 -6.57 -2.14
CA GLU A 130 11.47 -7.98 -1.94
C GLU A 130 10.79 -8.20 -0.58
N ASP A 131 11.33 -7.63 0.50
CA ASP A 131 10.72 -7.65 1.82
C ASP A 131 9.31 -7.01 1.80
N SER A 132 9.16 -5.87 1.14
CA SER A 132 7.87 -5.17 1.05
C SER A 132 6.83 -5.98 0.24
N LEU A 133 7.26 -6.63 -0.86
CA LEU A 133 6.38 -7.44 -1.70
C LEU A 133 5.98 -8.75 -1.02
N THR A 134 6.88 -9.38 -0.27
CA THR A 134 6.57 -10.58 0.50
C THR A 134 5.60 -10.27 1.64
N GLU A 135 5.82 -9.18 2.39
CA GLU A 135 4.86 -8.71 3.40
C GLU A 135 3.50 -8.38 2.77
N ASN A 136 3.49 -7.65 1.64
CA ASN A 136 2.25 -7.31 0.95
C ASN A 136 1.47 -8.56 0.51
N ARG A 137 2.15 -9.59 -0.02
CA ARG A 137 1.53 -10.88 -0.33
C ARG A 137 0.91 -11.53 0.91
N HIS A 138 1.65 -11.61 2.01
CA HIS A 138 1.13 -12.22 3.24
C HIS A 138 -0.06 -11.46 3.81
N LEU A 139 -0.08 -10.12 3.70
CA LEU A 139 -1.23 -9.32 4.09
C LEU A 139 -2.45 -9.62 3.22
N HIS A 140 -2.26 -9.76 1.90
CA HIS A 140 -3.35 -10.15 0.99
C HIS A 140 -3.90 -11.54 1.30
N GLU A 141 -3.03 -12.55 1.46
CA GLU A 141 -3.43 -13.91 1.86
C GLU A 141 -4.20 -13.90 3.20
N ARG A 142 -3.76 -13.06 4.16
CA ARG A 142 -4.45 -12.95 5.45
C ARG A 142 -5.80 -12.27 5.35
N ILE A 143 -5.93 -11.24 4.50
CA ILE A 143 -7.21 -10.56 4.25
C ILE A 143 -8.18 -11.52 3.59
N GLU A 144 -7.75 -12.23 2.53
CA GLU A 144 -8.55 -13.23 1.82
C GLU A 144 -9.09 -14.29 2.80
N GLY A 145 -8.23 -14.89 3.61
CA GLY A 145 -8.66 -15.89 4.60
C GLY A 145 -9.61 -15.34 5.68
N LEU A 146 -9.48 -14.06 6.06
CA LEU A 146 -10.40 -13.41 6.99
C LEU A 146 -11.75 -13.08 6.33
N GLU A 147 -11.76 -12.69 5.06
CA GLU A 147 -12.98 -12.43 4.29
C GLU A 147 -13.78 -13.72 4.11
N GLU A 148 -13.12 -14.84 3.76
CA GLU A 148 -13.74 -16.17 3.69
C GLU A 148 -14.34 -16.61 5.03
N GLU A 149 -13.62 -16.40 6.14
CA GLU A 149 -14.11 -16.72 7.50
C GLU A 149 -15.32 -15.85 7.85
N MET A 150 -15.30 -14.56 7.52
CA MET A 150 -16.43 -13.65 7.74
C MET A 150 -17.66 -14.04 6.93
N ASP A 151 -17.49 -14.45 5.67
CA ASP A 151 -18.60 -14.87 4.83
C ASP A 151 -19.20 -16.19 5.32
N THR A 152 -18.37 -17.14 5.76
CA THR A 152 -18.84 -18.37 6.40
C THR A 152 -19.65 -18.09 7.67
N MET A 153 -19.13 -17.24 8.57
CA MET A 153 -19.85 -16.86 9.80
C MET A 153 -21.17 -16.15 9.51
N ARG A 154 -21.24 -15.32 8.46
CA ARG A 154 -22.49 -14.67 8.05
C ARG A 154 -23.50 -15.68 7.54
N GLN A 155 -23.08 -16.64 6.73
CA GLN A 155 -23.94 -17.71 6.25
C GLN A 155 -24.50 -18.53 7.42
N GLU A 156 -23.64 -18.99 8.34
CA GLU A 156 -24.08 -19.75 9.52
C GLU A 156 -25.04 -18.95 10.41
N LEU A 157 -24.80 -17.65 10.55
CA LEU A 157 -25.66 -16.76 11.32
C LEU A 157 -27.04 -16.59 10.66
N ASP A 158 -27.10 -16.49 9.34
CA ASP A 158 -28.37 -16.42 8.61
C ASP A 158 -29.11 -17.78 8.63
N GLU A 159 -28.40 -18.90 8.53
CA GLU A 159 -28.97 -20.24 8.74
C GLU A 159 -29.54 -20.39 10.17
N ALA A 160 -28.82 -19.91 11.19
CA ALA A 160 -29.28 -19.93 12.57
C ALA A 160 -30.52 -19.04 12.80
N LYS A 161 -30.57 -17.85 12.17
CA LYS A 161 -31.77 -16.99 12.20
C LYS A 161 -32.95 -17.68 11.55
N ASN A 162 -32.76 -18.28 10.38
CA ASN A 162 -33.81 -19.00 9.67
C ASN A 162 -34.32 -20.18 10.53
N LEU A 163 -33.43 -20.92 11.19
CA LEU A 163 -33.83 -21.98 12.11
C LEU A 163 -34.66 -21.42 13.29
N VAL A 164 -34.25 -20.29 13.87
CA VAL A 164 -35.01 -19.63 14.94
C VAL A 164 -36.39 -19.15 14.45
N GLU A 165 -36.49 -18.66 13.22
CA GLU A 165 -37.76 -18.25 12.60
C GLU A 165 -38.70 -19.44 12.41
N VAL A 166 -38.21 -20.54 11.85
CA VAL A 166 -38.99 -21.78 11.68
C VAL A 166 -39.45 -22.33 13.04
N LEU A 167 -38.59 -22.32 14.06
CA LEU A 167 -38.97 -22.77 15.41
C LEU A 167 -40.04 -21.86 16.04
N LYS A 168 -39.99 -20.54 15.78
CA LYS A 168 -41.04 -19.63 16.23
C LYS A 168 -42.36 -19.90 15.53
N GLU A 169 -42.34 -20.13 14.21
CA GLU A 169 -43.52 -20.48 13.43
C GLU A 169 -44.19 -21.75 13.98
N ILE A 170 -43.42 -22.81 14.26
CA ILE A 170 -43.94 -24.05 14.87
C ILE A 170 -44.54 -23.79 16.25
N CYS A 171 -43.88 -23.00 17.10
CA CYS A 171 -44.43 -22.66 18.42
C CYS A 171 -45.69 -21.78 18.35
N GLU A 172 -45.80 -20.92 17.34
CA GLU A 172 -46.98 -20.08 17.12
C GLU A 172 -48.16 -20.91 16.57
N GLU A 173 -47.90 -21.87 15.68
CA GLU A 173 -48.89 -22.83 15.17
C GLU A 173 -49.42 -23.73 16.31
N ASP A 174 -48.54 -24.36 17.09
CA ASP A 174 -48.90 -25.18 18.26
C ASP A 174 -49.74 -24.41 19.29
N ASN A 175 -49.46 -23.12 19.50
CA ASN A 175 -50.23 -22.27 20.41
C ASN A 175 -51.59 -21.87 19.84
N SER A 176 -51.73 -21.74 18.52
CA SER A 176 -52.99 -21.37 17.88
C SER A 176 -54.02 -22.50 17.89
N GLU A 177 -53.58 -23.77 17.81
CA GLU A 177 -54.48 -24.93 17.87
C GLU A 177 -55.16 -25.09 19.24
N VAL A 178 -54.55 -24.61 20.33
CA VAL A 178 -55.11 -24.71 21.69
C VAL A 178 -56.20 -23.66 21.94
N GLU A 179 -56.14 -22.50 21.28
CA GLU A 179 -57.06 -21.38 21.54
C GLU A 179 -58.38 -21.47 20.72
N GLU A 180 -58.47 -22.34 19.71
CA GLU A 180 -59.70 -22.51 18.91
C GLU A 180 -60.75 -23.45 19.54
N ASP A 181 -60.38 -24.31 20.51
CA ASP A 181 -61.32 -25.29 21.10
C ASP A 181 -62.10 -24.75 22.33
N ASP A 182 -61.71 -23.60 22.90
CA ASP A 182 -62.29 -23.12 24.17
C ASP A 182 -63.41 -22.08 24.01
N THR A 183 -63.98 -21.89 22.81
CA THR A 183 -65.05 -20.90 22.57
C THR A 183 -66.42 -21.46 22.15
N THR A 184 -66.62 -22.79 22.13
CA THR A 184 -67.94 -23.36 21.81
C THR A 184 -68.43 -24.32 22.88
N GLY A 185 -69.23 -23.87 23.85
CA GLY A 185 -70.01 -24.84 24.62
C GLY A 185 -70.69 -24.41 25.91
N ASP A 186 -70.65 -23.15 26.32
CA ASP A 186 -71.36 -22.71 27.53
C ASP A 186 -72.27 -21.49 27.26
N GLU A 187 -73.06 -21.58 26.19
CA GLU A 187 -74.25 -20.74 26.04
C GLU A 187 -75.50 -21.63 25.95
N ASP A 188 -76.47 -21.28 26.79
CA ASP A 188 -77.89 -21.63 26.73
C ASP A 188 -78.35 -22.96 27.32
N LYS A 189 -78.74 -22.90 28.61
CA LYS A 189 -80.15 -23.01 29.07
C LYS A 189 -80.22 -22.81 30.60
N VAL A 190 -80.42 -21.60 31.10
CA VAL A 190 -81.67 -20.80 31.13
C VAL A 190 -82.76 -21.39 32.06
N ASN A 191 -82.97 -20.60 33.13
CA ASN A 191 -84.17 -20.41 33.95
C ASN A 191 -84.56 -21.44 35.02
N ALA A 192 -84.17 -21.10 36.25
CA ALA A 192 -85.05 -20.56 37.30
C ALA A 192 -86.32 -21.35 37.63
#